data_AF-X1HSX1-F1
#
_entry.id   AF-X1HSX1-F1
#
_cell.length_a   1.000
_cell.length_b   1.000
_cell.length_c   1.000
_cell.angle_alpha   90.00
_cell.angle_beta   90.00
_cell.angle_gamma   90.00
#
_symmetry.space_group_name_H-M   'P 1'
#
loop_
_entity.id
_entity.type
_entity.pdbx_description
1 polymer ?
#
loop_
_entity_poly.entity_id
_entity_poly.type
_entity_poly.pdbx_seq_one_letter_code
_entity_poly.pdbx_strand_id
1 'polypeptide(L)'
;ESYHRRTRKNDVINKSEHKKRIKSIIDSAPEEHKDWLKERLDFSNEPTLKQRIGELTHNGDDYWIFFRGKIERKKFLKDVKNTRNYFIHYNKSLKDKALNGEELDLACIYLKNIIEYHLLREIGFSSKSIRPKIVKELNRKRDIFNVKNIRRQC
;
A
#
# COMPACT_ATOMS: atom_id res chain seq x y z
N GLU A 1 4.01 3.10 -5.25
CA GLU A 1 5.31 2.38 -5.19
C GLU A 1 6.50 3.30 -5.46
N SER A 2 6.51 4.03 -6.58
CA SER A 2 7.60 4.94 -6.96
C SER A 2 7.98 5.96 -5.88
N TYR A 3 6.99 6.57 -5.21
CA TYR A 3 7.24 7.50 -4.11
C TYR A 3 8.09 6.88 -3.00
N HIS A 4 7.66 5.72 -2.47
CA HIS A 4 8.38 5.01 -1.41
C HIS A 4 9.80 4.61 -1.86
N ARG A 5 9.95 4.11 -3.08
CA ARG A 5 11.26 3.71 -3.62
C ARG A 5 12.26 4.87 -3.64
N ARG A 6 11.78 6.11 -3.84
CA ARG A 6 12.61 7.33 -3.92
C ARG A 6 12.86 8.01 -2.58
N THR A 7 11.97 7.84 -1.60
CA THR A 7 11.95 8.63 -0.35
C THR A 7 12.21 7.82 0.92
N ARG A 8 12.26 6.50 0.83
CA ARG A 8 12.44 5.58 1.95
C ARG A 8 13.45 4.49 1.58
N LYS A 9 13.93 3.75 2.59
CA LYS A 9 14.78 2.58 2.38
C LYS A 9 14.06 1.56 1.50
N ASN A 10 14.71 1.11 0.43
CA ASN A 10 14.10 0.18 -0.54
C ASN A 10 14.57 -1.28 -0.36
N ASP A 11 15.36 -1.55 0.68
CA ASP A 11 15.91 -2.87 0.99
C ASP A 11 15.35 -3.34 2.34
N VAL A 12 14.72 -4.53 2.36
CA VAL A 12 14.16 -5.13 3.58
C VAL A 12 15.28 -5.52 4.56
N ILE A 13 16.33 -6.16 4.07
CA ILE A 13 17.55 -6.49 4.83
C ILE A 13 18.78 -5.85 4.19
N ASN A 14 19.93 -5.89 4.87
CA ASN A 14 21.17 -5.35 4.32
C ASN A 14 21.53 -6.09 3.01
N LYS A 15 22.02 -5.37 2.00
CA LYS A 15 22.39 -5.94 0.69
C LYS A 15 23.40 -7.08 0.81
N SER A 16 24.37 -6.99 1.72
CA SER A 16 25.36 -8.06 1.95
C SER A 16 24.70 -9.32 2.50
N GLU A 17 23.79 -9.16 3.47
CA GLU A 17 23.02 -10.26 4.05
C GLU A 17 22.09 -10.90 3.02
N HIS A 18 21.42 -10.08 2.19
CA HIS A 18 20.59 -10.55 1.09
C HIS A 18 21.39 -11.38 0.08
N LYS A 19 22.55 -10.88 -0.36
CA LYS A 19 23.45 -11.61 -1.26
C LYS A 19 23.85 -12.97 -0.71
N LYS A 20 24.21 -13.05 0.58
CA LYS A 20 24.54 -14.33 1.25
C LYS A 20 23.34 -15.29 1.25
N ARG A 21 22.15 -14.78 1.58
CA ARG A 21 20.90 -15.56 1.57
C ARG A 21 20.58 -16.12 0.18
N ILE A 22 20.66 -15.28 -0.86
CA ILE A 22 20.38 -15.71 -2.25
C ILE A 22 21.40 -16.75 -2.72
N LYS A 23 22.69 -16.53 -2.46
CA LYS A 23 23.73 -17.49 -2.81
C LYS A 23 23.47 -18.86 -2.18
N SER A 24 23.20 -18.91 -0.88
CA SER A 24 22.90 -20.17 -0.18
C SER A 24 21.70 -20.91 -0.77
N ILE A 25 20.66 -20.18 -1.20
CA ILE A 25 19.46 -20.78 -1.82
C ILE A 25 19.78 -21.33 -3.21
N ILE A 26 20.49 -20.57 -4.05
CA ILE A 26 20.84 -20.98 -5.42
C ILE A 26 21.80 -22.17 -5.41
N ASP A 27 22.81 -22.15 -4.55
CA ASP A 27 23.81 -23.22 -4.44
C ASP A 27 23.18 -24.57 -4.05
N SER A 28 22.02 -24.54 -3.38
CA SER A 28 21.27 -25.72 -2.94
C SER A 28 20.23 -26.21 -3.97
N ALA A 29 20.00 -25.48 -5.06
CA ALA A 29 19.01 -25.82 -6.07
C ALA A 29 19.59 -26.77 -7.15
N PRO A 30 18.76 -27.63 -7.79
CA PRO A 30 19.16 -28.38 -8.97
C PRO A 30 19.71 -27.47 -10.07
N GLU A 31 20.75 -27.93 -10.78
CA GLU A 31 21.47 -27.12 -11.78
C GLU A 31 20.52 -26.52 -12.84
N GLU A 32 19.56 -27.32 -13.29
CA GLU A 32 18.52 -26.95 -14.27
C GLU A 32 17.60 -25.79 -13.81
N HIS A 33 17.57 -25.47 -12.52
CA HIS A 33 16.73 -24.40 -11.96
C HIS A 33 17.52 -23.18 -11.50
N LYS A 34 18.84 -23.23 -11.45
CA LYS A 34 19.66 -22.15 -10.85
C LYS A 34 19.49 -20.81 -11.55
N ASP A 35 19.54 -20.80 -12.88
CA ASP A 35 19.41 -19.55 -13.66
C ASP A 35 18.01 -18.94 -13.52
N TRP A 36 16.97 -19.76 -13.69
CA TRP A 36 15.59 -19.32 -13.46
C TRP A 36 15.38 -18.79 -12.03
N LEU A 37 15.93 -19.47 -11.03
CA LEU A 37 15.77 -19.08 -9.63
C LEU A 37 16.50 -17.77 -9.32
N LYS A 38 17.68 -17.57 -9.92
CA LYS A 38 18.45 -16.32 -9.80
C LYS A 38 17.64 -15.13 -10.30
N GLU A 39 17.08 -15.22 -11.51
CA GLU A 39 16.23 -14.16 -12.08
C GLU A 39 15.01 -13.85 -11.19
N ARG A 40 14.37 -14.90 -10.63
CA ARG A 40 13.21 -14.72 -9.75
C ARG A 40 13.56 -14.05 -8.42
N LEU A 41 14.79 -14.18 -7.96
CA LEU A 41 15.24 -13.69 -6.66
C LEU A 41 15.92 -12.31 -6.71
N ASP A 42 16.23 -11.79 -7.89
CA ASP A 42 16.94 -10.49 -8.05
C ASP A 42 16.26 -9.33 -7.29
N PHE A 43 14.93 -9.26 -7.35
CA PHE A 43 14.16 -8.19 -6.68
C PHE A 43 13.58 -8.62 -5.32
N SER A 44 13.97 -9.78 -4.80
CA SER A 44 13.40 -10.34 -3.56
C SER A 44 13.78 -9.58 -2.29
N ASN A 45 14.68 -8.59 -2.37
CA ASN A 45 14.98 -7.70 -1.24
C ASN A 45 14.10 -6.45 -1.19
N GLU A 46 13.28 -6.21 -2.21
CA GLU A 46 12.41 -5.03 -2.20
C GLU A 46 11.21 -5.22 -1.27
N PRO A 47 10.75 -4.16 -0.58
CA PRO A 47 9.53 -4.23 0.20
C PRO A 47 8.32 -4.42 -0.72
N THR A 48 7.40 -5.28 -0.29
CA THR A 48 6.10 -5.49 -0.92
C THR A 48 5.24 -4.23 -0.86
N LEU A 49 4.23 -4.10 -1.73
CA LEU A 49 3.25 -3.00 -1.68
C LEU A 49 2.65 -2.81 -0.27
N LYS A 50 2.34 -3.92 0.42
CA LYS A 50 1.82 -3.92 1.79
C LYS A 50 2.81 -3.28 2.77
N GLN A 51 4.09 -3.65 2.71
CA GLN A 51 5.13 -3.06 3.55
C GLN A 51 5.30 -1.57 3.25
N ARG A 52 5.35 -1.21 1.97
CA ARG A 52 5.51 0.18 1.53
C ARG A 52 4.40 1.09 2.06
N ILE A 53 3.14 0.70 1.89
CA ILE A 53 2.01 1.48 2.41
C ILE A 53 2.02 1.44 3.95
N GLY A 54 2.41 0.31 4.54
CA GLY A 54 2.65 0.17 5.97
C GLY A 54 3.60 1.25 6.49
N GLU A 55 4.80 1.36 5.94
CA GLU A 55 5.79 2.36 6.33
C GLU A 55 5.28 3.79 6.14
N LEU A 56 4.64 4.10 5.01
CA LEU A 56 4.02 5.41 4.76
C LEU A 56 2.86 5.75 5.70
N THR A 57 2.32 4.77 6.43
CA THR A 57 1.19 4.96 7.37
C THR A 57 1.60 4.70 8.82
N HIS A 58 2.89 4.55 9.12
CA HIS A 58 3.37 4.26 10.47
C HIS A 58 3.49 5.53 11.35
N ASN A 59 3.59 5.32 12.67
CA ASN A 59 3.21 6.23 13.76
C ASN A 59 4.08 7.50 13.94
N GLY A 60 4.97 7.83 12.99
CA GLY A 60 5.76 9.07 13.03
C GLY A 60 5.05 10.28 12.40
N ASP A 61 3.96 10.05 11.66
CA ASP A 61 3.38 11.06 10.77
C ASP A 61 1.92 11.47 11.09
N ASP A 62 1.31 11.00 12.20
CA ASP A 62 -0.09 11.29 12.58
C ASP A 62 -1.16 10.97 11.51
N TYR A 63 -0.77 10.49 10.33
CA TYR A 63 -1.66 10.35 9.19
C TYR A 63 -2.78 9.34 9.47
N TRP A 64 -2.45 8.21 10.11
CA TRP A 64 -3.46 7.21 10.43
C TRP A 64 -4.49 7.71 11.47
N ILE A 65 -4.11 8.68 12.32
CA ILE A 65 -5.01 9.36 13.27
C ILE A 65 -6.11 10.11 12.51
N PHE A 66 -5.87 10.53 11.26
CA PHE A 66 -6.89 11.19 10.43
C PHE A 66 -8.08 10.27 10.11
N PHE A 67 -7.89 8.95 10.18
CA PHE A 67 -8.98 7.99 10.03
C PHE A 67 -9.70 7.67 11.33
N ARG A 68 -9.23 8.18 12.48
CA ARG A 68 -9.85 8.04 13.82
C ARG A 68 -10.31 6.60 14.14
N GLY A 69 -9.52 5.60 13.76
CA GLY A 69 -9.86 4.19 14.02
C GLY A 69 -11.06 3.64 13.24
N LYS A 70 -11.65 4.41 12.31
CA LYS A 70 -12.78 3.96 11.48
C LYS A 70 -12.39 2.88 10.47
N ILE A 71 -11.10 2.71 10.22
CA ILE A 71 -10.56 1.68 9.33
C ILE A 71 -9.47 0.95 10.09
N GLU A 72 -9.57 -0.38 10.09
CA GLU A 72 -8.52 -1.23 10.60
C GLU A 72 -7.35 -1.25 9.61
N ARG A 73 -6.18 -0.71 10.03
CA ARG A 73 -4.99 -0.57 9.17
C ARG A 73 -4.57 -1.87 8.53
N LYS A 74 -4.52 -2.95 9.31
CA LYS A 74 -4.07 -4.26 8.83
C LYS A 74 -4.99 -4.80 7.73
N LYS A 75 -6.31 -4.67 7.92
CA LYS A 75 -7.32 -5.02 6.92
C LYS A 75 -7.16 -4.18 5.65
N PHE A 76 -7.09 -2.85 5.77
CA PHE A 76 -6.90 -1.95 4.63
C PHE A 76 -5.67 -2.31 3.78
N LEU A 77 -4.52 -2.54 4.43
CA LEU A 77 -3.29 -2.93 3.75
C LEU A 77 -3.41 -4.27 3.02
N LYS A 78 -4.15 -5.23 3.59
CA LYS A 78 -4.43 -6.53 2.98
C LYS A 78 -5.34 -6.38 1.77
N ASP A 79 -6.41 -5.59 1.90
CA ASP A 79 -7.42 -5.42 0.85
C ASP A 79 -6.83 -4.68 -0.35
N VAL A 80 -6.05 -3.63 -0.13
CA VAL A 80 -5.30 -2.95 -1.21
C VAL A 80 -4.35 -3.90 -1.94
N LYS A 81 -3.59 -4.73 -1.20
CA LYS A 81 -2.70 -5.74 -1.78
C LYS A 81 -3.49 -6.71 -2.67
N ASN A 82 -4.58 -7.27 -2.15
CA ASN A 82 -5.39 -8.26 -2.86
C ASN A 82 -6.03 -7.65 -4.11
N THR A 83 -6.54 -6.44 -3.99
CA THR A 83 -7.17 -5.69 -5.09
C THR A 83 -6.19 -5.44 -6.23
N ARG A 84 -4.98 -4.93 -5.93
CA ARG A 84 -3.92 -4.77 -6.94
C ARG A 84 -3.55 -6.11 -7.56
N ASN A 85 -3.36 -7.15 -6.75
CA ASN A 85 -3.01 -8.47 -7.26
C ASN A 85 -4.09 -9.05 -8.18
N TYR A 86 -5.37 -8.84 -7.87
CA TYR A 86 -6.48 -9.24 -8.72
C TYR A 86 -6.45 -8.49 -10.06
N PHE A 87 -6.39 -7.15 -10.05
CA PHE A 87 -6.46 -6.39 -11.30
C PHE A 87 -5.21 -6.50 -12.18
N ILE A 88 -4.02 -6.68 -11.60
CA ILE A 88 -2.76 -6.75 -12.37
C ILE A 88 -2.44 -8.17 -12.85
N HIS A 89 -2.74 -9.19 -12.04
CA HIS A 89 -2.40 -10.58 -12.36
C HIS A 89 -3.63 -11.43 -12.71
N TYR A 90 -4.82 -10.83 -12.78
CA TYR A 90 -6.10 -11.50 -13.02
C TYR A 90 -6.28 -12.77 -12.17
N ASN A 91 -5.79 -12.74 -10.92
CA ASN A 91 -5.85 -13.89 -10.04
C ASN A 91 -7.30 -14.13 -9.60
N LYS A 92 -7.99 -15.06 -10.27
CA LYS A 92 -9.39 -15.40 -10.03
C LYS A 92 -9.68 -15.75 -8.56
N SER A 93 -8.72 -16.32 -7.83
CA SER A 93 -8.89 -16.67 -6.40
C SER A 93 -8.98 -15.45 -5.48
N LEU A 94 -8.68 -14.25 -6.00
CA LEU A 94 -8.76 -12.99 -5.28
C LEU A 94 -9.97 -12.15 -5.69
N LYS A 95 -10.80 -12.60 -6.65
CA LYS A 95 -11.95 -11.84 -7.16
C LYS A 95 -12.88 -11.39 -6.03
N ASP A 96 -13.25 -12.32 -5.15
CA ASP A 96 -14.17 -12.05 -4.03
C ASP A 96 -13.49 -11.30 -2.87
N LYS A 97 -12.16 -11.21 -2.88
CA LYS A 97 -11.35 -10.49 -1.89
C LYS A 97 -10.90 -9.12 -2.39
N ALA A 98 -11.13 -8.80 -3.66
CA ALA A 98 -10.78 -7.54 -4.26
C ALA A 98 -11.88 -6.53 -3.96
N LEU A 99 -11.48 -5.33 -3.57
CA LEU A 99 -12.40 -4.22 -3.37
C LEU A 99 -13.09 -3.89 -4.70
N ASN A 100 -14.37 -3.58 -4.63
CA ASN A 100 -15.17 -3.18 -5.78
C ASN A 100 -16.10 -2.02 -5.39
N GLY A 101 -16.68 -1.36 -6.40
CA GLY A 101 -17.62 -0.26 -6.22
C GLY A 101 -17.11 0.81 -5.25
N GLU A 102 -17.93 1.12 -4.24
CA GLU A 102 -17.67 2.20 -3.28
C GLU A 102 -16.45 1.93 -2.39
N GLU A 103 -16.18 0.67 -2.04
CA GLU A 103 -15.01 0.33 -1.22
C GLU A 103 -13.71 0.54 -2.01
N LEU A 104 -13.72 0.24 -3.30
CA LEU A 104 -12.60 0.51 -4.20
C LEU A 104 -12.36 2.02 -4.35
N ASP A 105 -13.42 2.79 -4.58
CA ASP A 105 -13.34 4.24 -4.68
C ASP A 105 -12.77 4.87 -3.39
N LEU A 106 -13.25 4.42 -2.23
CA LEU A 106 -12.74 4.85 -0.93
C LEU A 106 -11.25 4.50 -0.79
N ALA A 107 -10.84 3.27 -1.15
CA ALA A 107 -9.44 2.87 -1.11
C ALA A 107 -8.55 3.73 -2.00
N CYS A 108 -9.00 4.08 -3.21
CA CYS A 108 -8.29 5.00 -4.10
C CYS A 108 -8.11 6.39 -3.47
N ILE A 109 -9.15 6.92 -2.83
CA ILE A 109 -9.08 8.21 -2.12
C ILE A 109 -8.06 8.15 -0.97
N TYR A 110 -8.07 7.07 -0.18
CA TYR A 110 -7.09 6.89 0.89
C TYR A 110 -5.67 6.81 0.35
N LEU A 111 -5.42 6.01 -0.69
CA LEU A 111 -4.09 5.91 -1.30
C LEU A 111 -3.62 7.24 -1.89
N LYS A 112 -4.50 8.00 -2.55
CA LYS A 112 -4.20 9.34 -3.05
C LYS A 112 -3.82 10.27 -1.90
N ASN A 113 -4.61 10.30 -0.82
CA ASN A 113 -4.35 11.16 0.34
C ASN A 113 -3.04 10.78 1.06
N ILE A 114 -2.64 9.50 1.06
CA ILE A 114 -1.32 9.09 1.60
C ILE A 114 -0.22 9.81 0.83
N ILE A 115 -0.26 9.72 -0.51
CA ILE A 115 0.77 10.34 -1.35
C ILE A 115 0.72 11.87 -1.24
N GLU A 116 -0.46 12.48 -1.28
CA GLU A 116 -0.62 13.93 -1.16
C GLU A 116 -0.10 14.44 0.18
N TYR A 117 -0.42 13.77 1.28
CA TYR A 117 0.11 14.10 2.60
C TYR A 117 1.64 14.13 2.60
N HIS A 118 2.25 13.06 2.10
CA HIS A 118 3.70 12.93 2.07
C HIS A 118 4.34 13.99 1.17
N LEU A 119 3.81 14.23 -0.03
CA LEU A 119 4.30 15.30 -0.91
C LEU A 119 4.21 16.69 -0.27
N LEU A 120 3.12 16.99 0.44
CA LEU A 120 2.96 18.26 1.15
C LEU A 120 3.96 18.41 2.30
N ARG A 121 4.28 17.32 3.01
CA ARG A 121 5.33 17.33 4.05
C ARG A 121 6.70 17.62 3.45
N GLU A 122 7.03 17.03 2.31
CA GLU A 122 8.32 17.24 1.62
C GLU A 122 8.51 18.69 1.16
N ILE A 123 7.44 19.40 0.77
CA ILE A 123 7.52 20.83 0.40
C ILE A 123 7.36 21.78 1.60
N GLY A 124 7.37 21.27 2.84
CA GLY A 124 7.45 22.08 4.06
C GLY A 124 6.12 22.37 4.78
N PHE A 125 4.99 21.80 4.35
CA PHE A 125 3.75 21.94 5.12
C PHE A 125 3.80 21.12 6.41
N SER A 126 3.25 21.66 7.50
CA SER A 126 3.10 20.93 8.75
C SER A 126 1.89 19.98 8.70
N SER A 127 1.93 18.89 9.47
CA SER A 127 0.78 17.99 9.61
C SER A 127 -0.48 18.72 10.10
N LYS A 128 -0.32 19.78 10.90
CA LYS A 128 -1.43 20.60 11.41
C LYS A 128 -2.15 21.36 10.30
N SER A 129 -1.44 21.87 9.29
CA SER A 129 -2.07 22.58 8.17
C SER A 129 -2.66 21.64 7.12
N ILE A 130 -2.08 20.45 6.94
CA ILE A 130 -2.57 19.45 5.98
C ILE A 130 -3.86 18.77 6.49
N ARG A 131 -3.94 18.50 7.80
CA ARG A 131 -5.03 17.70 8.41
C ARG A 131 -6.44 18.17 8.06
N PRO A 132 -6.82 19.46 8.18
CA PRO A 132 -8.18 19.90 7.89
C PRO A 132 -8.60 19.62 6.44
N LYS A 133 -7.67 19.78 5.49
CA LYS A 133 -7.92 19.52 4.06
C LYS A 133 -8.25 18.04 3.83
N ILE A 134 -7.41 17.14 4.35
CA ILE A 134 -7.60 15.68 4.21
C ILE A 134 -8.90 15.24 4.87
N VAL A 135 -9.16 15.67 6.11
CA VAL A 135 -10.39 15.30 6.83
C VAL A 135 -11.64 15.79 6.09
N LYS A 136 -11.62 17.00 5.53
CA LYS A 136 -12.73 17.56 4.75
C LYS A 136 -13.01 16.75 3.48
N GLU A 137 -11.98 16.37 2.73
CA GLU A 137 -12.14 15.55 1.51
C GLU A 137 -12.76 14.18 1.85
N LEU A 138 -12.25 13.52 2.90
CA LEU A 138 -12.72 12.22 3.34
C LEU A 138 -14.18 12.26 3.81
N ASN A 139 -14.57 13.28 4.58
CA ASN A 139 -15.94 13.43 5.05
C ASN A 139 -16.90 13.69 3.88
N ARG A 140 -16.59 14.63 2.98
CA ARG A 140 -17.41 14.93 1.81
C ARG A 140 -17.71 13.69 0.97
N LYS A 141 -16.70 12.83 0.77
CA LYS A 141 -16.86 11.61 -0.01
C LYS A 141 -17.76 10.59 0.70
N ARG A 142 -17.58 10.40 2.00
CA ARG A 142 -18.46 9.55 2.81
C ARG A 142 -19.90 10.04 2.82
N ASP A 143 -20.13 11.34 2.93
CA ASP A 143 -21.49 11.91 2.89
C ASP A 143 -22.16 11.62 1.54
N ILE A 144 -21.43 11.72 0.43
CA ILE A 144 -21.94 11.32 -0.90
C ILE A 144 -22.32 9.84 -0.93
N PHE A 145 -21.51 8.95 -0.35
CA PHE A 145 -21.83 7.52 -0.30
C PHE A 145 -23.05 7.23 0.59
N ASN A 146 -23.14 7.86 1.75
CA ASN A 146 -24.30 7.74 2.65
C ASN A 146 -25.60 8.20 1.98
N VAL A 147 -25.57 9.36 1.28
CA VAL A 147 -26.74 9.87 0.56
C VAL A 147 -27.14 8.95 -0.60
N LYS A 148 -26.17 8.37 -1.32
CA LYS A 148 -26.46 7.39 -2.39
C LYS A 148 -27.08 6.10 -1.86
N ASN A 149 -26.68 5.65 -0.68
CA ASN A 149 -27.24 4.45 -0.06
C ASN A 149 -28.69 4.66 0.41
N ILE A 150 -29.03 5.84 0.93
CA ILE A 150 -30.43 6.18 1.25
C ILE A 150 -31.30 6.16 -0.01
N ARG A 151 -30.82 6.75 -1.12
CA ARG A 151 -31.57 6.80 -2.38
C ARG A 151 -31.72 5.47 -3.12
N ARG A 152 -30.94 4.45 -2.78
CA ARG A 152 -31.07 3.10 -3.34
C ARG A 152 -32.07 2.22 -2.58
N GLN A 153 -32.50 2.67 -1.39
CA GLN A 153 -33.43 1.95 -0.50
C GLN A 153 -34.86 2.50 -0.56
N CYS A 154 -35.06 3.65 -1.22
CA CYS A 154 -36.37 4.20 -1.57
C CYS A 154 -36.72 3.82 -3.01
#